data_AF-A0A815UFE6-F1
#
_entry.id   AF-A0A815UFE6-F1
#
_cell.length_a   1.000
_cell.length_b   1.000
_cell.length_c   1.000
_cell.angle_alpha   90.00
_cell.angle_beta   90.00
_cell.angle_gamma   90.00
#
_symmetry.space_group_name_H-M   'P 1'
#
loop_
_entity.id
_entity.type
_entity.pdbx_description
1 polymer ?
#
loop_
_entity_poly.entity_id
_entity_poly.type
_entity_poly.pdbx_seq_one_letter_code
_entity_poly.pdbx_strand_id
1 'polypeptide(L)'
;MLNFAQQLFGSDTNKEFAMFDSFYEHPDLMFLNDATVQLTCITTSLDDYLSPDIIQLLHRTESQMCNIASYHFISYNFFFFLIFYLYK
;
A
#
# COMPACT_ATOMS: atom_id res chain seq x y z
N MET A 1 -13.33 -16.22 13.12
CA MET A 1 -12.58 -15.50 14.19
C MET A 1 -12.87 -14.01 14.15
N LEU A 2 -12.53 -13.30 13.06
CA LEU A 2 -12.73 -11.84 12.94
C LEU A 2 -14.19 -11.38 13.05
N ASN A 3 -15.15 -12.18 12.58
CA ASN A 3 -16.57 -11.84 12.70
C ASN A 3 -17.06 -11.77 14.16
N PHE A 4 -16.54 -12.64 15.04
CA PHE A 4 -16.86 -12.58 16.47
C PHE A 4 -16.13 -11.41 17.15
N ALA A 5 -14.89 -11.14 16.75
CA ALA A 5 -14.11 -10.05 17.29
C ALA A 5 -14.76 -8.69 17.01
N GLN A 6 -15.23 -8.42 15.79
CA GLN A 6 -15.90 -7.16 15.46
C GLN A 6 -17.24 -6.98 16.20
N GLN A 7 -17.95 -8.05 16.55
CA GLN A 7 -19.18 -7.97 17.35
C GLN A 7 -18.91 -7.56 18.80
N LEU A 8 -17.75 -7.94 19.34
CA LEU A 8 -17.36 -7.67 20.73
C LEU A 8 -16.60 -6.35 20.88
N PHE A 9 -15.79 -5.99 19.87
CA PHE A 9 -14.78 -4.93 19.97
C PHE A 9 -14.85 -3.92 18.83
N GLY A 10 -15.78 -4.05 17.87
CA GLY A 10 -15.87 -3.16 16.71
C GLY A 10 -16.61 -1.85 16.98
N SER A 11 -17.24 -1.68 18.14
CA SER A 11 -17.85 -0.42 18.54
C SER A 11 -16.95 0.32 19.52
N ASP A 12 -16.72 1.60 19.27
CA ASP A 12 -15.99 2.54 20.13
C ASP A 12 -16.60 2.69 21.54
N THR A 13 -17.77 2.09 21.78
CA THR A 13 -18.40 2.06 23.10
C THR A 13 -17.76 1.04 24.05
N ASN A 14 -16.94 0.11 23.55
CA ASN A 14 -16.21 -0.83 24.40
C ASN A 14 -14.98 -0.14 25.02
N LYS A 15 -15.05 0.11 26.33
CA LYS A 15 -14.04 0.86 27.08
C LYS A 15 -12.73 0.10 27.33
N GLU A 16 -12.73 -1.22 27.16
CA GLU A 16 -11.55 -2.06 27.45
C GLU A 16 -10.67 -2.28 26.21
N PHE A 17 -11.29 -2.46 25.04
CA PHE A 17 -10.58 -2.66 23.79
C PHE A 17 -11.48 -2.32 22.59
N ALA A 18 -10.98 -1.44 21.73
CA ALA A 18 -11.59 -1.10 20.45
C ALA A 18 -10.69 -1.64 19.32
N MET A 19 -11.29 -2.47 18.46
CA MET A 19 -10.58 -3.22 17.42
C MET A 19 -10.18 -2.37 16.23
N PHE A 20 -10.96 -1.34 15.92
CA PHE A 20 -10.77 -0.42 14.81
C PHE A 20 -10.38 0.97 15.29
N ASP A 21 -9.98 1.14 16.54
CA ASP A 21 -9.53 2.43 17.05
C ASP A 21 -8.13 2.26 17.62
N SER A 22 -7.35 3.32 17.56
CA SER A 22 -5.99 3.33 18.06
C SER A 22 -5.78 4.59 18.91
N PHE A 23 -5.05 4.42 20.01
CA PHE A 23 -4.73 5.58 20.85
C PHE A 23 -3.89 6.57 20.05
N TYR A 24 -4.26 7.86 20.15
CA TYR A 24 -3.77 9.06 19.44
C TYR A 24 -2.29 9.13 19.03
N GLU A 25 -1.38 8.38 19.65
CA GLU A 25 0.05 8.39 19.37
C GLU A 25 0.46 7.46 18.22
N HIS A 26 -0.36 6.46 17.86
CA HIS A 26 -0.06 5.49 16.80
C HIS A 26 -1.31 5.09 15.98
N PRO A 27 -1.72 5.90 14.98
CA PRO A 27 -2.81 5.55 14.07
C PRO A 27 -2.56 4.26 13.26
N ASP A 28 -3.63 3.57 12.88
CA ASP A 28 -3.63 2.49 11.88
C ASP A 28 -2.79 1.24 12.21
N LEU A 29 -2.83 0.77 13.47
CA LEU A 29 -1.98 -0.31 13.96
C LEU A 29 -2.20 -1.67 13.27
N MET A 30 -3.44 -2.16 13.28
CA MET A 30 -3.79 -3.52 12.82
C MET A 30 -4.77 -3.50 11.65
N PHE A 31 -5.76 -2.61 11.71
CA PHE A 31 -6.62 -2.29 10.59
C PHE A 31 -6.17 -0.91 10.11
N LEU A 32 -5.85 -0.80 8.82
CA LEU A 32 -5.20 0.35 8.19
C LEU A 32 -6.01 1.66 8.24
N ASN A 33 -7.14 1.67 8.94
CA ASN A 33 -8.02 2.83 9.02
C ASN A 33 -8.84 2.76 10.29
N ASP A 34 -8.65 3.73 11.19
CA ASP A 34 -9.47 3.86 12.39
C ASP A 34 -10.94 4.23 12.06
N ALA A 35 -11.25 4.62 10.81
CA ALA A 35 -12.61 4.79 10.32
C ALA A 35 -13.28 3.48 9.86
N THR A 36 -12.66 2.32 10.11
CA THR A 36 -13.24 1.02 9.75
C THR A 36 -14.45 0.72 10.63
N VAL A 37 -15.64 0.62 10.03
CA VAL A 37 -16.88 0.35 10.78
C VAL A 37 -17.18 -1.14 10.89
N GLN A 38 -16.87 -1.91 9.84
CA GLN A 38 -17.22 -3.33 9.76
C GLN A 38 -16.35 -4.07 8.76
N LEU A 39 -16.03 -5.32 9.06
CA LEU A 39 -15.40 -6.26 8.13
C LEU A 39 -16.45 -7.06 7.38
N THR A 40 -16.33 -7.06 6.06
CA THR A 40 -17.15 -7.88 5.14
C THR A 40 -16.35 -9.09 4.67
N CYS A 41 -16.99 -10.26 4.65
CA CYS A 41 -16.36 -11.46 4.11
C CYS A 41 -16.29 -11.37 2.59
N ILE A 42 -15.09 -11.51 2.05
CA ILE A 42 -14.86 -11.60 0.61
C ILE A 42 -14.77 -13.08 0.26
N THR A 43 -15.64 -13.53 -0.65
CA THR A 43 -15.67 -14.90 -1.16
C THR A 43 -15.13 -15.01 -2.59
N THR A 44 -14.78 -13.88 -3.19
CA THR A 44 -14.32 -13.78 -4.58
C THR A 44 -12.80 -13.90 -4.66
N SER A 45 -12.29 -14.16 -5.87
CA SER A 45 -10.85 -14.15 -6.10
C SER A 45 -10.28 -12.74 -5.95
N LEU A 46 -8.96 -12.62 -5.80
CA LEU A 46 -8.29 -11.31 -5.72
C LEU A 46 -8.53 -10.48 -6.99
N ASP A 47 -8.56 -11.13 -8.15
CA ASP A 47 -8.75 -10.46 -9.44
C ASP A 47 -10.16 -9.86 -9.55
N ASP A 48 -11.16 -10.60 -9.07
CA ASP A 48 -12.55 -10.13 -9.01
C ASP A 48 -12.73 -9.00 -7.99
N TYR A 49 -12.02 -9.08 -6.86
CA TYR A 49 -12.09 -8.07 -5.80
C TYR A 49 -11.48 -6.73 -6.22
N LEU A 50 -10.30 -6.76 -6.86
CA LEU A 50 -9.62 -5.54 -7.29
C LEU A 50 -10.20 -4.93 -8.56
N SER A 51 -10.95 -5.72 -9.34
CA SER A 51 -11.44 -5.38 -10.68
C SER A 51 -10.31 -5.25 -11.73
N PRO A 52 -10.61 -5.55 -13.02
CA PRO A 52 -9.61 -5.53 -14.09
C PRO A 52 -8.90 -4.18 -14.27
N ASP A 53 -9.59 -3.07 -14.03
CA ASP A 53 -9.05 -1.72 -14.23
C ASP A 53 -7.93 -1.40 -13.24
N ILE A 54 -8.07 -1.80 -11.97
CA ILE A 54 -7.04 -1.60 -10.95
C ILE A 54 -5.83 -2.49 -11.24
N ILE A 55 -6.06 -3.73 -11.65
CA ILE A 55 -4.98 -4.66 -12.02
C ILE A 55 -4.18 -4.10 -13.20
N GLN A 56 -4.86 -3.57 -14.22
CA GLN A 56 -4.19 -2.91 -15.34
C GLN A 56 -3.39 -1.68 -14.90
N LEU A 57 -3.93 -0.88 -13.97
CA LEU A 57 -3.22 0.27 -13.42
C LEU A 57 -1.96 -0.16 -12.67
N LEU A 58 -2.05 -1.19 -11.83
CA LEU A 58 -0.90 -1.73 -11.08
C LEU A 58 0.21 -2.20 -12.03
N HIS A 59 -0.13 -3.00 -13.06
CA HIS A 59 0.85 -3.45 -14.05
C HIS A 59 1.50 -2.31 -14.85
N ARG A 60 0.72 -1.27 -15.21
CA ARG A 60 1.27 -0.07 -15.85
C ARG A 60 2.24 0.67 -14.94
N THR A 61 1.93 0.75 -13.64
CA THR A 61 2.77 1.47 -12.68
C THR A 61 4.09 0.72 -12.45
N GLU A 62 4.07 -0.60 -12.31
CA GLU A 62 5.28 -1.42 -12.16
C GLU A 62 6.24 -1.29 -13.35
N SER A 63 5.71 -1.39 -14.57
CA SER A 63 6.50 -1.25 -15.80
C SER A 63 7.11 0.16 -15.96
N GLN A 64 6.40 1.21 -15.53
CA GLN A 64 6.94 2.57 -15.54
C GLN A 64 8.10 2.74 -14.53
N MET A 65 8.03 2.10 -13.36
CA MET A 65 9.12 2.15 -12.37
C MET A 65 10.41 1.51 -12.91
N CYS A 66 10.33 0.40 -13.65
CA CYS A 66 11.49 -0.21 -14.30
C CYS A 66 12.13 0.72 -15.34
N ASN A 67 11.32 1.36 -16.19
CA ASN A 67 11.84 2.27 -17.21
C ASN A 67 12.56 3.47 -16.59
N ILE A 68 11.98 4.09 -15.56
CA ILE A 68 12.58 5.25 -14.87
C ILE A 68 13.92 4.87 -14.22
N ALA A 69 14.01 3.72 -13.56
CA ALA A 69 15.26 3.25 -12.98
C ALA A 69 16.35 3.02 -14.03
N SER A 70 15.99 2.49 -15.21
CA SER A 70 16.93 2.32 -16.33
C SER A 70 17.42 3.65 -16.90
N TYR A 71 16.54 4.65 -17.08
CA TYR A 71 16.94 5.99 -17.56
C TYR A 71 17.88 6.69 -16.59
N HIS A 72 17.62 6.59 -15.28
CA HIS A 72 18.46 7.22 -14.26
C HIS A 72 19.86 6.60 -14.19
N PHE A 73 19.97 5.27 -14.38
CA PHE A 73 21.26 4.59 -14.46
C PHE A 73 22.07 5.00 -15.70
N ILE A 74 21.42 5.12 -16.87
CA ILE A 74 22.08 5.53 -18.10
C ILE A 74 22.56 6.99 -18.02
N SER A 75 21.75 7.89 -17.46
CA SER A 75 22.12 9.32 -17.35
C SER A 75 23.34 9.54 -16.45
N TYR A 76 23.45 8.82 -15.33
CA TYR A 76 24.64 8.96 -14.46
C TYR A 76 25.89 8.38 -15.09
N ASN A 77 25.81 7.21 -15.73
CA ASN A 77 26.97 6.63 -16.40
C ASN A 77 27.44 7.50 -17.56
N PHE A 78 26.52 8.12 -18.31
CA PHE A 78 26.85 9.06 -19.37
C PHE A 78 27.48 10.35 -18.83
N PHE A 79 26.93 10.91 -17.74
CA PHE A 79 27.48 12.10 -17.09
C PHE A 79 28.89 11.87 -16.55
N PHE A 80 29.14 10.74 -15.89
CA PHE A 80 30.47 10.37 -15.43
C PHE A 80 31.45 10.17 -16.60
N PHE A 81 31.04 9.46 -17.66
CA PHE A 81 31.86 9.29 -18.85
C PHE A 81 32.23 10.63 -19.51
N LEU A 82 31.28 11.56 -19.60
CA LEU A 82 31.50 12.88 -20.18
C LEU A 82 32.51 13.72 -19.35
N ILE A 83 32.42 13.66 -18.01
CA ILE A 83 33.40 14.31 -17.13
C ILE A 83 34.79 13.72 -17.35
N PHE A 84 34.94 12.39 -17.32
CA PHE A 84 36.26 11.78 -17.51
C PHE A 84 36.86 12.02 -18.91
N TYR A 85 36.03 12.20 -19.94
CA TYR A 85 36.48 12.50 -21.30
C TYR A 85 36.87 13.98 -21.49
N LEU A 86 36.23 14.91 -20.78
CA LEU A 86 36.52 16.36 -20.88
C LEU A 86 37.72 16.82 -20.05
N TYR A 87 38.16 16.03 -19.07
CA TYR A 87 39.30 16.34 -18.20
C TYR A 87 40.60 15.61 -18.61
N LYS A 88 40.71 15.22 -19.88
CA LYS A 88 41.92 14.60 -20.47
C LYS A 88 42.48 15.50 -21.56
#